data_AF-A0AA95JXH1-F1
#
_entry.id   AF-A0AA95JXH1-F1
#
_cell.length_a   1.000
_cell.length_b   1.000
_cell.length_c   1.000
_cell.angle_alpha   90.00
_cell.angle_beta   90.00
_cell.angle_gamma   90.00
#
_symmetry.space_group_name_H-M   'P 1'
#
loop_
_entity.id
_entity.type
_entity.pdbx_description
1 polymer ?
#
loop_
_entity_poly.entity_id
_entity_poly.type
_entity_poly.pdbx_seq_one_letter_code
_entity_poly.pdbx_strand_id
1 'polypeptide(L)'
;MPALTRGPLPPSVYWRRRLLVLTAALILLWAVLHVLGGGGGRKPAAAADLTGASTSPSAPAGSTSMPTASASAGPTSGASLTPSSSPTPSLSVTSSPTPTVLPTPTGACPPSDLSVTPSVTGAAAGGNVAIVLSLRTFSTPACTWHVGHKTMQVKVTTSGGADVWSTVQCPAALPSSDVVVYKDTPTPVTLTWSGHHSDAECSTHTPWAAIGTYSVTGVALGGVPDQATFSLAAATATPPASTPGTSGSASPNAGTGPRSSASPSASATGKATGKATGKATASSSPTPTTKVKHSKKSD
;
A
#
# COMPACT_ATOMS: atom_id res chain seq x y z
N MET A 1 -12.72 -9.24 -24.07
CA MET A 1 -11.89 -9.60 -22.90
C MET A 1 -12.68 -9.19 -21.64
N PRO A 2 -13.32 -10.12 -20.92
CA PRO A 2 -14.25 -9.77 -19.84
C PRO A 2 -13.51 -9.27 -18.59
N ALA A 3 -14.11 -8.30 -17.91
CA ALA A 3 -13.65 -7.71 -16.66
C ALA A 3 -13.80 -8.68 -15.47
N LEU A 4 -12.73 -8.83 -14.69
CA LEU A 4 -12.76 -9.53 -13.40
C LEU A 4 -13.15 -8.52 -12.31
N THR A 5 -14.41 -8.54 -11.90
CA THR A 5 -14.92 -7.80 -10.75
C THR A 5 -14.36 -8.41 -9.45
N ARG A 6 -13.75 -7.56 -8.62
CA ARG A 6 -13.35 -7.94 -7.25
C ARG A 6 -14.60 -8.27 -6.45
N GLY A 7 -14.72 -9.51 -6.01
CA GLY A 7 -15.78 -9.94 -5.09
C GLY A 7 -15.66 -9.23 -3.73
N PRO A 8 -16.79 -9.00 -3.02
CA PRO A 8 -16.77 -8.41 -1.68
C PRO A 8 -15.99 -9.30 -0.71
N LEU A 9 -15.14 -8.68 0.12
CA LEU A 9 -14.37 -9.35 1.16
C LEU A 9 -15.29 -10.22 2.03
N PRO A 10 -14.84 -11.41 2.46
CA PRO A 10 -15.72 -12.38 3.09
C PRO A 10 -16.37 -11.79 4.35
N PRO A 11 -17.71 -11.71 4.42
CA PRO A 11 -18.44 -11.13 5.56
C PRO A 11 -18.21 -11.90 6.87
N SER A 12 -17.57 -13.07 6.78
CA SER A 12 -17.24 -13.95 7.89
C SER A 12 -16.23 -13.37 8.88
N VAL A 13 -15.30 -12.49 8.46
CA VAL A 13 -14.27 -11.94 9.37
C VAL A 13 -14.90 -10.93 10.34
N TYR A 14 -15.81 -10.09 9.84
CA TYR A 14 -16.56 -9.15 10.66
C TYR A 14 -17.49 -9.86 11.65
N TRP A 15 -18.24 -10.87 11.18
CA TRP A 15 -19.09 -11.68 12.04
C TRP A 15 -18.30 -12.48 13.07
N ARG A 16 -17.13 -13.02 12.73
CA ARG A 16 -16.25 -13.71 13.69
C ARG A 16 -15.74 -12.76 14.77
N ARG A 17 -15.25 -11.57 14.43
CA ARG A 17 -14.83 -10.57 15.44
C ARG A 17 -16.01 -10.13 16.32
N ARG A 18 -17.19 -9.92 15.74
CA ARG A 18 -18.39 -9.53 16.50
C ARG A 18 -18.90 -10.64 17.42
N LEU A 19 -18.86 -11.90 16.98
CA LEU A 19 -19.19 -13.07 17.82
C LEU A 19 -18.19 -13.23 18.97
N LEU A 20 -16.90 -13.00 18.71
CA LEU A 20 -15.83 -13.09 19.71
C LEU A 20 -15.99 -12.00 20.78
N VAL A 21 -16.34 -10.77 20.38
CA VAL A 21 -16.63 -9.68 21.33
C VAL A 21 -17.90 -9.97 22.14
N LEU A 22 -18.97 -10.45 21.51
CA LEU A 22 -20.23 -10.77 22.21
C LEU A 22 -20.05 -11.92 23.21
N THR A 23 -19.32 -12.97 22.85
CA THR A 23 -19.04 -14.10 23.75
C THR A 23 -18.17 -13.68 24.92
N ALA A 24 -17.12 -12.88 24.70
CA ALA A 24 -16.30 -12.33 25.78
C ALA A 24 -17.12 -11.44 26.74
N ALA A 25 -18.00 -10.59 26.21
CA ALA A 25 -18.89 -9.75 27.02
C ALA A 25 -19.87 -10.58 27.85
N LEU A 26 -20.43 -11.66 27.28
CA LEU A 26 -21.35 -12.55 27.99
C LEU A 26 -20.63 -13.31 29.12
N ILE A 27 -19.40 -13.79 28.87
CA ILE A 27 -18.57 -14.46 29.89
C ILE A 27 -18.22 -13.50 31.02
N LEU A 28 -17.85 -12.26 30.69
CA LEU A 28 -17.60 -11.21 31.69
C LEU A 28 -18.85 -10.92 32.52
N LEU A 29 -20.02 -10.77 31.88
CA LEU A 29 -21.28 -10.53 32.58
C LEU A 29 -21.64 -11.70 33.50
N TRP A 30 -21.48 -12.94 33.02
CA TRP A 30 -21.70 -14.14 33.81
C TRP A 30 -20.74 -14.24 35.00
N ALA A 31 -19.45 -13.95 34.79
CA ALA A 31 -18.45 -13.94 35.85
C ALA A 31 -18.77 -12.88 36.92
N VAL A 32 -19.17 -11.68 36.52
CA VAL A 32 -19.60 -10.63 37.44
C VAL A 32 -20.85 -11.06 38.23
N LEU A 33 -21.85 -11.63 37.56
CA LEU A 33 -23.06 -12.15 38.22
C LEU A 33 -22.76 -13.31 39.18
N HIS A 34 -21.78 -14.16 38.88
CA HIS A 34 -21.38 -15.24 39.79
C HIS A 34 -20.52 -14.77 40.95
N VAL A 35 -19.64 -13.79 40.73
CA VAL A 35 -18.80 -13.20 41.78
C VAL A 35 -19.65 -12.35 42.74
N LEU A 36 -20.68 -11.66 42.24
CA LEU A 36 -21.60 -10.85 43.07
C LEU A 36 -22.79 -11.65 43.61
N GLY A 37 -23.21 -12.72 42.91
CA GLY A 37 -24.37 -13.56 43.28
C GLY A 37 -24.02 -14.85 44.01
N GLY A 38 -22.77 -15.03 44.44
CA GLY A 38 -22.28 -16.24 45.10
C GLY A 38 -22.84 -16.43 46.51
N GLY A 39 -24.08 -16.92 46.62
CA GLY A 39 -24.67 -17.34 47.88
C GLY A 39 -25.85 -18.30 47.71
N GLY A 40 -25.61 -19.60 47.89
CA GLY A 40 -26.64 -20.57 48.24
C GLY A 40 -26.92 -21.64 47.19
N GLY A 41 -26.23 -22.78 47.29
CA GLY A 41 -26.60 -24.00 46.56
C GLY A 41 -27.85 -24.67 47.13
N ARG A 42 -28.58 -25.37 46.26
CA ARG A 42 -29.26 -26.65 46.54
C ARG A 42 -29.47 -27.40 45.22
N LYS A 43 -29.07 -28.68 45.21
CA LYS A 43 -29.56 -29.70 44.28
C LYS A 43 -31.03 -30.00 44.64
N PRO A 44 -31.85 -30.45 43.69
CA PRO A 44 -32.11 -31.89 43.64
C PRO A 44 -32.12 -32.46 42.21
N ALA A 45 -32.04 -33.77 42.15
CA ALA A 45 -32.08 -34.60 40.96
C ALA A 45 -33.48 -35.21 40.75
N ALA A 46 -33.69 -35.60 39.48
CA ALA A 46 -34.52 -36.71 38.99
C ALA A 46 -35.99 -36.47 38.55
N ALA A 47 -36.15 -36.69 37.24
CA ALA A 47 -37.11 -37.56 36.55
C ALA A 47 -38.52 -37.05 36.17
N ALA A 48 -38.75 -37.08 34.84
CA ALA A 48 -39.93 -37.56 34.12
C ALA A 48 -41.24 -36.73 34.29
N ASP A 49 -42.08 -36.44 33.30
CA ASP A 49 -42.23 -36.93 31.93
C ASP A 49 -43.34 -36.11 31.22
N LEU A 50 -43.41 -36.25 29.89
CA LEU A 50 -44.57 -36.07 28.98
C LEU A 50 -45.07 -34.69 28.48
N THR A 51 -45.34 -34.75 27.17
CA THR A 51 -46.21 -33.90 26.30
C THR A 51 -45.65 -32.52 25.93
N GLY A 52 -45.48 -32.13 24.68
CA GLY A 52 -46.12 -32.51 23.43
C GLY A 52 -46.67 -31.23 22.81
N ALA A 53 -46.12 -30.77 21.68
CA ALA A 53 -46.81 -29.95 20.67
C ALA A 53 -45.84 -29.54 19.56
N SER A 54 -46.01 -30.19 18.42
CA SER A 54 -45.68 -29.65 17.11
C SER A 54 -46.66 -28.53 16.80
N THR A 55 -46.18 -27.33 16.45
CA THR A 55 -46.93 -26.39 15.59
C THR A 55 -45.99 -25.41 14.89
N SER A 56 -46.11 -25.42 13.56
CA SER A 56 -45.66 -24.44 12.58
C SER A 56 -46.04 -22.99 12.94
N PRO A 57 -45.32 -22.00 12.37
CA PRO A 57 -46.07 -20.92 11.73
C PRO A 57 -45.63 -20.68 10.28
N SER A 58 -46.58 -20.96 9.40
CA SER A 58 -47.13 -20.10 8.34
C SER A 58 -46.20 -19.15 7.57
N ALA A 59 -46.10 -19.46 6.28
CA ALA A 59 -46.06 -18.47 5.21
C ALA A 59 -47.35 -17.61 5.20
N PRO A 60 -47.27 -16.37 4.72
CA PRO A 60 -48.32 -15.80 3.90
C PRO A 60 -47.85 -15.61 2.45
N ALA A 61 -48.70 -16.11 1.55
CA ALA A 61 -48.69 -15.81 0.14
C ALA A 61 -49.31 -14.43 -0.14
N GLY A 62 -48.93 -13.87 -1.29
CA GLY A 62 -49.81 -13.06 -2.14
C GLY A 62 -49.93 -11.58 -1.78
N SER A 63 -49.50 -10.70 -2.68
CA SER A 63 -50.37 -10.28 -3.78
C SER A 63 -49.74 -9.16 -4.59
N THR A 64 -49.58 -9.45 -5.87
CA THR A 64 -49.87 -8.62 -7.04
C THR A 64 -50.44 -7.23 -6.77
N SER A 65 -49.80 -6.19 -7.33
CA SER A 65 -50.48 -5.04 -7.99
C SER A 65 -49.45 -4.20 -8.76
N MET A 66 -49.27 -4.52 -10.04
CA MET A 66 -49.23 -3.48 -11.07
C MET A 66 -50.63 -2.86 -11.11
N PRO A 67 -50.80 -1.56 -11.41
CA PRO A 67 -50.85 -1.21 -12.83
C PRO A 67 -50.47 0.23 -13.21
N THR A 68 -50.36 0.38 -14.53
CA THR A 68 -50.74 1.53 -15.37
C THR A 68 -49.80 2.71 -15.55
N ALA A 69 -49.45 2.87 -16.82
CA ALA A 69 -48.97 4.07 -17.48
C ALA A 69 -49.96 5.24 -17.37
N SER A 70 -49.42 6.46 -17.47
CA SER A 70 -50.15 7.55 -18.11
C SER A 70 -49.17 8.43 -18.88
N ALA A 71 -49.34 8.41 -20.19
CA ALA A 71 -48.85 9.40 -21.10
C ALA A 71 -49.73 10.67 -20.97
N SER A 72 -49.14 11.85 -21.17
CA SER A 72 -49.87 12.95 -21.78
C SER A 72 -48.92 13.89 -22.51
N ALA A 73 -49.35 14.29 -23.69
CA ALA A 73 -48.59 14.98 -24.72
C ALA A 73 -49.11 16.42 -24.91
N GLY A 74 -48.15 17.35 -25.10
CA GLY A 74 -48.23 18.59 -25.91
C GLY A 74 -49.34 19.62 -25.60
N PRO A 75 -49.50 20.65 -26.45
CA PRO A 75 -48.51 21.45 -27.19
C PRO A 75 -48.74 22.98 -26.97
N THR A 76 -47.82 23.86 -27.41
CA THR A 76 -48.22 25.15 -27.98
C THR A 76 -47.08 25.80 -28.77
N SER A 77 -47.41 26.08 -30.02
CA SER A 77 -46.62 26.71 -31.07
C SER A 77 -46.73 28.23 -31.03
N GLY A 78 -45.80 28.90 -31.72
CA GLY A 78 -45.90 30.32 -32.14
C GLY A 78 -44.51 30.94 -32.26
N ALA A 79 -43.67 30.58 -33.24
CA ALA A 79 -43.70 30.94 -34.66
C ALA A 79 -43.44 32.43 -34.95
N SER A 80 -42.30 32.71 -35.61
CA SER A 80 -42.11 33.61 -36.79
C SER A 80 -40.68 34.21 -36.74
N LEU A 81 -39.69 33.73 -37.53
CA LEU A 81 -39.43 33.99 -38.96
C LEU A 81 -39.17 35.50 -39.22
N THR A 82 -38.10 36.01 -39.87
CA THR A 82 -37.05 35.52 -40.80
C THR A 82 -35.90 36.59 -40.89
N PRO A 83 -35.07 36.75 -41.97
CA PRO A 83 -33.63 36.44 -41.95
C PRO A 83 -32.71 37.65 -42.28
N SER A 84 -31.41 37.59 -42.00
CA SER A 84 -30.45 38.35 -42.82
C SER A 84 -29.05 37.80 -42.75
N SER A 85 -28.53 37.53 -43.94
CA SER A 85 -27.25 36.93 -44.28
C SER A 85 -26.11 37.93 -44.12
N SER A 86 -25.00 37.53 -43.53
CA SER A 86 -23.65 37.78 -44.09
C SER A 86 -22.57 37.03 -43.27
N PRO A 87 -21.74 36.17 -43.89
CA PRO A 87 -20.66 35.48 -43.20
C PRO A 87 -19.40 36.35 -43.15
N THR A 88 -18.96 36.72 -41.95
CA THR A 88 -17.60 37.23 -41.71
C THR A 88 -16.86 36.20 -40.86
N PRO A 89 -15.77 35.58 -41.34
CA PRO A 89 -14.96 34.69 -40.53
C PRO A 89 -14.10 35.54 -39.60
N SER A 90 -14.49 35.68 -38.35
CA SER A 90 -13.64 36.31 -37.34
C SER A 90 -13.74 35.56 -36.02
N LEU A 91 -12.75 34.69 -35.86
CA LEU A 91 -12.13 34.27 -34.60
C LEU A 91 -13.09 33.80 -33.51
N SER A 92 -13.23 32.48 -33.48
CA SER A 92 -13.69 31.70 -32.32
C SER A 92 -13.18 32.33 -31.02
N VAL A 93 -14.10 32.87 -30.23
CA VAL A 93 -13.84 33.21 -28.83
C VAL A 93 -13.55 31.88 -28.14
N THR A 94 -12.27 31.58 -27.99
CA THR A 94 -11.75 30.52 -27.16
C THR A 94 -12.27 30.78 -25.75
N SER A 95 -13.22 29.97 -25.30
CA SER A 95 -13.63 29.90 -23.91
C SER A 95 -12.38 29.60 -23.08
N SER A 96 -11.82 30.62 -22.44
CA SER A 96 -10.76 30.44 -21.45
C SER A 96 -11.30 29.52 -20.36
N PRO A 97 -10.65 28.40 -20.01
CA PRO A 97 -11.11 27.56 -18.92
C PRO A 97 -11.06 28.40 -17.64
N THR A 98 -12.20 28.56 -16.98
CA THR A 98 -12.28 29.11 -15.63
C THR A 98 -11.32 28.30 -14.75
N PRO A 99 -10.33 28.91 -14.08
CA PRO A 99 -9.43 28.16 -13.22
C PRO A 99 -10.25 27.52 -12.11
N THR A 100 -10.14 26.21 -11.94
CA THR A 100 -10.69 25.50 -10.77
C THR A 100 -9.96 26.01 -9.54
N VAL A 101 -10.56 26.96 -8.83
CA VAL A 101 -9.98 27.54 -7.60
C VAL A 101 -10.07 26.50 -6.49
N LEU A 102 -8.92 26.08 -5.98
CA LEU A 102 -8.82 25.12 -4.89
C LEU A 102 -9.16 25.82 -3.55
N PRO A 103 -9.93 25.20 -2.64
CA PRO A 103 -10.42 25.87 -1.44
C PRO A 103 -9.28 26.32 -0.51
N THR A 104 -9.44 27.46 0.14
CA THR A 104 -8.48 27.96 1.14
C THR A 104 -8.54 27.14 2.42
N PRO A 105 -7.39 26.78 3.05
CA PRO A 105 -7.39 25.96 4.26
C PRO A 105 -8.01 26.69 5.46
N THR A 106 -8.89 26.00 6.19
CA THR A 106 -9.62 26.54 7.36
C THR A 106 -8.90 26.36 8.70
N GLY A 107 -7.69 25.81 8.71
CA GLY A 107 -6.90 25.55 9.92
C GLY A 107 -6.17 24.22 9.87
N ALA A 108 -5.85 23.63 11.03
CA ALA A 108 -5.26 22.29 11.14
C ALA A 108 -6.31 21.20 10.90
N CYS A 109 -5.93 20.13 10.21
CA CYS A 109 -6.84 19.02 9.94
C CYS A 109 -7.21 18.26 11.23
N PRO A 110 -8.49 17.91 11.43
CA PRO A 110 -8.86 16.98 12.49
C PRO A 110 -8.25 15.61 12.18
N PRO A 111 -7.59 14.95 13.16
CA PRO A 111 -6.92 13.68 12.89
C PRO A 111 -7.92 12.61 12.40
N SER A 112 -9.12 12.54 12.99
CA SER A 112 -10.17 11.58 12.62
C SER A 112 -10.79 11.83 11.24
N ASP A 113 -10.58 13.02 10.66
CA ASP A 113 -11.10 13.38 9.34
C ASP A 113 -10.08 13.10 8.23
N LEU A 114 -8.92 12.54 8.55
CA LEU A 114 -7.85 12.23 7.59
C LEU A 114 -7.78 10.74 7.25
N SER A 115 -7.65 10.48 5.94
CA SER A 115 -7.27 9.19 5.37
C SER A 115 -5.90 9.27 4.73
N VAL A 116 -5.13 8.19 4.86
CA VAL A 116 -3.79 8.08 4.30
C VAL A 116 -3.73 6.82 3.44
N THR A 117 -3.94 6.96 2.14
CA THR A 117 -3.93 5.82 1.23
C THR A 117 -2.53 5.65 0.62
N PRO A 118 -1.77 4.61 0.98
CA PRO A 118 -0.47 4.36 0.38
C PRO A 118 -0.62 3.80 -1.03
N SER A 119 0.37 4.07 -1.89
CA SER A 119 0.48 3.52 -3.23
C SER A 119 1.95 3.35 -3.60
N VAL A 120 2.26 2.27 -4.31
CA VAL A 120 3.62 1.94 -4.71
C VAL A 120 3.59 1.50 -6.17
N THR A 121 4.45 2.10 -7.01
CA THR A 121 4.57 1.79 -8.42
C THR A 121 6.02 1.49 -8.78
N GLY A 122 6.24 0.49 -9.65
CA GLY A 122 7.57 0.18 -10.19
C GLY A 122 8.60 -0.25 -9.14
N ALA A 123 8.18 -0.84 -8.01
CA ALA A 123 9.10 -1.21 -6.95
C ALA A 123 9.94 -2.44 -7.31
N ALA A 124 11.25 -2.31 -7.12
CA ALA A 124 12.23 -3.37 -7.32
C ALA A 124 12.90 -3.75 -6.00
N ALA A 125 13.16 -5.03 -5.80
CA ALA A 125 14.01 -5.51 -4.72
C ALA A 125 15.47 -5.08 -4.96
N GLY A 126 16.23 -4.89 -3.88
CA GLY A 126 17.64 -4.50 -3.94
C GLY A 126 17.88 -2.99 -4.15
N GLY A 127 16.86 -2.15 -4.00
CA GLY A 127 17.00 -0.70 -4.10
C GLY A 127 15.96 0.06 -3.28
N ASN A 128 16.07 1.40 -3.34
CA ASN A 128 15.09 2.29 -2.71
C ASN A 128 13.72 2.18 -3.41
N VAL A 129 12.67 2.13 -2.61
CA VAL A 129 11.28 2.05 -3.05
C VAL A 129 10.55 3.31 -2.62
N ALA A 130 10.04 4.05 -3.61
CA ALA A 130 9.20 5.21 -3.36
C ALA A 130 7.76 4.76 -3.05
N ILE A 131 7.27 5.14 -1.86
CA ILE A 131 5.90 4.90 -1.41
C ILE A 131 5.18 6.25 -1.41
N VAL A 132 4.16 6.39 -2.25
CA VAL A 132 3.35 7.61 -2.34
C VAL A 132 2.18 7.49 -1.37
N LEU A 133 2.12 8.37 -0.40
CA LEU A 133 1.02 8.49 0.56
C LEU A 133 0.06 9.55 0.04
N SER A 134 -1.15 9.16 -0.32
CA SER A 134 -2.21 10.09 -0.73
C SER A 134 -3.02 10.50 0.49
N LEU A 135 -2.85 11.74 0.95
CA LEU A 135 -3.61 12.30 2.06
C LEU A 135 -4.90 12.90 1.53
N ARG A 136 -6.02 12.62 2.21
CA ARG A 136 -7.34 13.12 1.84
C ARG A 136 -8.20 13.31 3.08
N THR A 137 -9.02 14.36 3.10
CA THR A 137 -10.03 14.57 4.15
C THR A 137 -11.38 13.98 3.77
N PHE A 138 -12.20 13.58 4.76
CA PHE A 138 -13.55 13.08 4.50
C PHE A 138 -14.59 14.19 4.43
N SER A 139 -14.55 15.15 5.36
CA SER A 139 -15.57 16.20 5.50
C SER A 139 -15.02 17.60 5.26
N THR A 140 -13.81 17.90 5.73
CA THR A 140 -13.19 19.23 5.65
C THR A 140 -12.73 19.54 4.23
N PRO A 141 -13.18 20.62 3.57
CA PRO A 141 -12.80 20.92 2.19
C PRO A 141 -11.28 21.09 1.97
N ALA A 142 -10.62 21.84 2.86
CA ALA A 142 -9.18 22.05 2.88
C ALA A 142 -8.69 22.34 4.31
N CYS A 143 -7.57 21.75 4.69
CA CYS A 143 -6.91 22.02 5.97
C CYS A 143 -5.41 21.75 5.88
N THR A 144 -4.65 22.19 6.87
CA THR A 144 -3.20 22.01 6.96
C THR A 144 -2.88 20.79 7.83
N TRP A 145 -1.90 20.00 7.40
CA TRP A 145 -1.40 18.86 8.15
C TRP A 145 0.12 18.84 8.13
N HIS A 146 0.72 18.61 9.29
CA HIS A 146 2.14 18.40 9.40
C HIS A 146 2.46 16.94 9.12
N VAL A 147 3.16 16.65 8.02
CA VAL A 147 3.70 15.32 7.72
C VAL A 147 4.98 15.13 8.52
N GLY A 148 5.09 14.02 9.23
CA GLY A 148 6.32 13.63 9.91
C GLY A 148 6.13 12.34 10.73
N HIS A 149 7.24 11.78 11.22
CA HIS A 149 7.24 10.51 11.95
C HIS A 149 6.41 10.53 13.26
N LYS A 150 6.11 11.73 13.79
CA LYS A 150 5.27 11.90 14.99
C LYS A 150 3.78 11.97 14.69
N THR A 151 3.42 12.38 13.48
CA THR A 151 2.03 12.60 13.06
C THR A 151 1.53 11.49 12.17
N MET A 152 2.42 10.68 11.58
CA MET A 152 2.05 9.59 10.69
C MET A 152 2.97 8.39 10.89
N GLN A 153 2.43 7.20 10.65
CA GLN A 153 3.17 5.95 10.67
C GLN A 153 2.85 5.15 9.42
N VAL A 154 3.89 4.56 8.83
CA VAL A 154 3.76 3.64 7.71
C VAL A 154 4.44 2.33 8.08
N LYS A 155 3.80 1.23 7.72
CA LYS A 155 4.28 -0.12 7.99
C LYS A 155 4.18 -0.98 6.74
N VAL A 156 5.22 -1.75 6.46
CA VAL A 156 5.27 -2.73 5.38
C VAL A 156 5.33 -4.12 6.00
N THR A 157 4.41 -4.98 5.58
CA THR A 157 4.30 -6.37 6.01
C THR A 157 4.33 -7.31 4.81
N THR A 158 4.81 -8.53 4.99
CA THR A 158 4.65 -9.58 3.98
C THR A 158 3.18 -9.98 3.82
N SER A 159 2.84 -10.70 2.75
CA SER A 159 1.51 -11.30 2.58
C SER A 159 1.09 -12.24 3.73
N GLY A 160 2.07 -12.83 4.44
CA GLY A 160 1.86 -13.62 5.65
C GLY A 160 1.69 -12.81 6.93
N GLY A 161 1.76 -11.48 6.87
CA GLY A 161 1.60 -10.58 8.01
C GLY A 161 2.86 -10.38 8.86
N ALA A 162 4.03 -10.85 8.40
CA ALA A 162 5.28 -10.59 9.09
C ALA A 162 5.76 -9.16 8.83
N ASP A 163 6.29 -8.51 9.86
CA ASP A 163 6.79 -7.15 9.78
C ASP A 163 8.11 -7.12 9.03
N VAL A 164 8.18 -6.25 8.02
CA VAL A 164 9.36 -6.07 7.18
C VAL A 164 10.00 -4.74 7.52
N TRP A 165 9.19 -3.68 7.53
CA TRP A 165 9.69 -2.33 7.72
C TRP A 165 8.64 -1.43 8.40
N SER A 166 9.08 -0.44 9.18
CA SER A 166 8.20 0.59 9.74
C SER A 166 8.87 1.95 9.89
N THR A 167 8.09 3.01 9.77
CA THR A 167 8.54 4.39 10.06
C THR A 167 8.80 4.63 11.54
N VAL A 168 8.25 3.79 12.43
CA VAL A 168 8.54 3.86 13.88
C VAL A 168 10.01 3.56 14.15
N GLN A 169 10.52 2.52 13.50
CA GLN A 169 11.93 2.13 13.58
C GLN A 169 12.81 3.02 12.69
N CYS A 170 12.29 3.41 11.52
CA CYS A 170 13.01 4.23 10.54
C CYS A 170 12.33 5.60 10.32
N PRO A 171 12.45 6.56 11.26
CA PRO A 171 11.77 7.84 11.17
C PRO A 171 12.28 8.73 10.03
N ALA A 172 13.53 8.56 9.62
CA ALA A 172 14.17 9.37 8.56
C ALA A 172 13.61 9.10 7.15
N ALA A 173 12.90 7.99 6.95
CA ALA A 173 12.30 7.65 5.66
C ALA A 173 11.11 8.55 5.29
N LEU A 174 10.46 9.14 6.29
CA LEU A 174 9.32 10.02 6.11
C LEU A 174 9.79 11.49 6.18
N PRO A 175 9.51 12.31 5.15
CA PRO A 175 9.87 13.72 5.18
C PRO A 175 9.09 14.45 6.27
N SER A 176 9.66 15.55 6.75
CA SER A 176 8.97 16.47 7.65
C SER A 176 8.57 17.72 6.86
N SER A 177 7.27 17.93 6.66
CA SER A 177 6.76 19.03 5.84
C SER A 177 5.30 19.35 6.15
N ASP A 178 4.93 20.63 6.14
CA ASP A 178 3.53 21.05 6.20
C ASP A 178 2.89 21.01 4.81
N VAL A 179 1.74 20.35 4.71
CA VAL A 179 0.98 20.22 3.46
C VAL A 179 -0.46 20.64 3.66
N VAL A 180 -1.10 21.10 2.58
CA VAL A 180 -2.54 21.36 2.57
C VAL A 180 -3.24 20.13 2.02
N VAL A 181 -4.12 19.52 2.81
CA VAL A 181 -4.91 18.35 2.46
C VAL A 181 -6.29 18.78 2.02
N TYR A 182 -6.77 18.19 0.93
CA TYR A 182 -8.07 18.50 0.35
C TYR A 182 -9.02 17.30 0.40
N LYS A 183 -10.32 17.61 0.38
CA LYS A 183 -11.37 16.59 0.34
C LYS A 183 -11.47 15.89 -0.99
N ASP A 184 -11.32 16.60 -2.10
CA ASP A 184 -11.59 16.05 -3.43
C ASP A 184 -10.33 15.76 -4.24
N THR A 185 -9.19 16.30 -3.81
CA THR A 185 -7.90 16.13 -4.46
C THR A 185 -6.90 15.48 -3.50
N PRO A 186 -6.42 14.26 -3.78
CA PRO A 186 -5.42 13.62 -2.94
C PRO A 186 -4.12 14.41 -2.97
N THR A 187 -3.55 14.67 -1.80
CA THR A 187 -2.27 15.35 -1.66
C THR A 187 -1.17 14.30 -1.56
N PRO A 188 -0.31 14.15 -2.58
CA PRO A 188 0.72 13.12 -2.58
C PRO A 188 1.90 13.54 -1.70
N VAL A 189 2.34 12.60 -0.86
CA VAL A 189 3.52 12.73 -0.01
C VAL A 189 4.41 11.52 -0.28
N THR A 190 5.64 11.74 -0.71
CA THR A 190 6.56 10.64 -1.03
C THR A 190 7.39 10.25 0.18
N LEU A 191 7.23 9.00 0.63
CA LEU A 191 8.11 8.32 1.57
C LEU A 191 9.12 7.47 0.81
N THR A 192 10.36 7.44 1.25
CA THR A 192 11.40 6.60 0.63
C THR A 192 11.78 5.47 1.57
N TRP A 193 11.42 4.24 1.20
CA TRP A 193 11.88 3.05 1.90
C TRP A 193 13.18 2.55 1.28
N SER A 194 14.18 2.19 2.09
CA SER A 194 15.47 1.71 1.61
C SER A 194 15.45 0.33 0.95
N GLY A 195 14.33 -0.41 1.05
CA GLY A 195 14.24 -1.81 0.61
C GLY A 195 14.84 -2.81 1.61
N HIS A 196 15.44 -2.33 2.68
CA HIS A 196 15.95 -3.13 3.80
C HIS A 196 14.88 -3.34 4.87
N HIS A 197 15.01 -4.43 5.64
CA HIS A 197 14.20 -4.61 6.84
C HIS A 197 14.51 -3.52 7.88
N SER A 198 13.55 -3.10 8.70
CA SER A 198 13.83 -2.20 9.81
C SER A 198 14.20 -2.95 11.09
N ASP A 199 15.13 -2.38 11.83
CA ASP A 199 15.59 -2.78 13.16
C ASP A 199 15.59 -1.55 14.09
N ALA A 200 15.97 -1.73 15.35
CA ALA A 200 15.92 -0.64 16.35
C ALA A 200 16.76 0.60 15.95
N GLU A 201 17.86 0.39 15.23
CA GLU A 201 18.77 1.46 14.79
C GLU A 201 18.50 1.94 13.36
N CYS A 202 17.50 1.38 12.67
CA CYS A 202 17.30 1.60 11.23
C CYS A 202 18.59 1.43 10.41
N SER A 203 19.33 0.36 10.68
CA SER A 203 20.60 0.08 10.05
C SER A 203 20.43 -0.43 8.61
N THR A 204 21.44 -0.22 7.78
CA THR A 204 21.51 -0.76 6.41
C THR A 204 22.12 -2.16 6.37
N HIS A 205 22.38 -2.78 7.53
CA HIS A 205 22.96 -4.13 7.64
C HIS A 205 21.91 -5.23 7.71
N THR A 206 20.65 -4.86 7.87
CA THR A 206 19.52 -5.79 7.81
C THR A 206 19.42 -6.42 6.42
N PRO A 207 18.81 -7.60 6.28
CA PRO A 207 18.62 -8.20 4.97
C PRO A 207 17.73 -7.34 4.08
N TRP A 208 17.96 -7.43 2.78
CA TRP A 208 17.05 -6.90 1.77
C TRP A 208 15.70 -7.61 1.84
N ALA A 209 14.62 -6.87 1.59
CA ALA A 209 13.32 -7.46 1.36
C ALA A 209 13.36 -8.34 0.10
N ALA A 210 12.88 -9.57 0.23
CA ALA A 210 12.84 -10.53 -0.87
C ALA A 210 11.87 -10.08 -1.97
N ILE A 211 12.05 -10.58 -3.18
CA ILE A 211 11.02 -10.44 -4.23
C ILE A 211 9.71 -11.10 -3.76
N GLY A 212 8.57 -10.48 -4.08
CA GLY A 212 7.27 -11.00 -3.66
C GLY A 212 6.23 -9.92 -3.41
N THR A 213 5.11 -10.34 -2.81
CA THR A 213 3.96 -9.46 -2.53
C THR A 213 3.98 -8.98 -1.09
N TYR A 214 3.78 -7.68 -0.93
CA TYR A 214 3.77 -6.98 0.34
C TYR A 214 2.50 -6.16 0.49
N SER A 215 2.19 -5.84 1.73
CA SER A 215 1.14 -4.89 2.09
C SER A 215 1.76 -3.71 2.80
N VAL A 216 1.41 -2.50 2.36
CA VAL A 216 1.77 -1.25 3.03
C VAL A 216 0.53 -0.66 3.68
N THR A 217 0.62 -0.36 4.96
CA THR A 217 -0.42 0.30 5.74
C THR A 217 0.07 1.68 6.14
N GLY A 218 -0.70 2.70 5.80
CA GLY A 218 -0.45 4.10 6.18
C GLY A 218 -1.52 4.58 7.15
N VAL A 219 -1.10 5.32 8.17
CA VAL A 219 -2.03 5.90 9.15
C VAL A 219 -1.53 7.25 9.65
N ALA A 220 -2.42 8.23 9.66
CA ALA A 220 -2.21 9.47 10.41
C ALA A 220 -2.57 9.24 11.87
N LEU A 221 -1.86 9.86 12.81
CA LEU A 221 -2.13 9.74 14.23
C LEU A 221 -3.56 10.19 14.54
N GLY A 222 -4.40 9.26 15.00
CA GLY A 222 -5.83 9.51 15.26
C GLY A 222 -6.72 9.52 14.02
N GLY A 223 -6.17 9.23 12.83
CA GLY A 223 -6.90 9.10 11.57
C GLY A 223 -7.25 7.67 11.20
N VAL A 224 -7.86 7.53 10.03
CA VAL A 224 -8.31 6.23 9.52
C VAL A 224 -7.13 5.54 8.82
N PRO A 225 -6.77 4.31 9.22
CA PRO A 225 -5.72 3.55 8.54
C PRO A 225 -6.24 3.05 7.19
N ASP A 226 -5.37 3.09 6.18
CA ASP A 226 -5.65 2.51 4.87
C ASP A 226 -4.47 1.61 4.44
N GLN A 227 -4.74 0.70 3.52
CA GLN A 227 -3.77 -0.32 3.11
C GLN A 227 -3.80 -0.55 1.61
N ALA A 228 -2.62 -0.71 1.03
CA ALA A 228 -2.45 -1.14 -0.34
C ALA A 228 -1.50 -2.32 -0.43
N THR A 229 -1.67 -3.15 -1.46
CA THR A 229 -0.77 -4.24 -1.78
C THR A 229 0.09 -3.87 -2.98
N PHE A 230 1.34 -4.33 -2.98
CA PHE A 230 2.28 -4.12 -4.07
C PHE A 230 3.24 -5.31 -4.19
N SER A 231 3.90 -5.43 -5.33
CA SER A 231 4.91 -6.46 -5.58
C SER A 231 6.30 -5.84 -5.72
N LEU A 232 7.28 -6.40 -5.03
CA LEU A 232 8.70 -6.18 -5.30
C LEU A 232 9.14 -7.15 -6.39
N ALA A 233 9.43 -6.60 -7.58
CA ALA A 233 9.99 -7.36 -8.68
C ALA A 233 11.52 -7.42 -8.58
N ALA A 234 12.14 -8.34 -9.30
CA ALA A 234 13.59 -8.26 -9.52
C ALA A 234 13.91 -6.95 -10.25
N ALA A 235 14.96 -6.25 -9.81
CA ALA A 235 15.48 -5.11 -10.55
C ALA A 235 15.79 -5.58 -11.97
N THR A 236 15.08 -5.03 -12.95
CA THR A 236 15.39 -5.30 -14.36
C THR A 236 16.72 -4.59 -14.59
N ALA A 237 17.81 -5.34 -14.65
CA ALA A 237 19.04 -4.81 -15.20
C ALA A 237 18.67 -4.30 -16.59
N THR A 238 18.76 -2.99 -16.81
CA THR A 238 18.66 -2.43 -18.16
C THR A 238 19.65 -3.23 -19.00
N PRO A 239 19.21 -4.01 -20.01
CA PRO A 239 20.16 -4.72 -20.86
C PRO A 239 21.09 -3.65 -21.43
N PRO A 240 22.42 -3.84 -21.40
CA PRO A 240 23.32 -2.90 -22.06
C PRO A 240 22.84 -2.77 -23.50
N ALA A 241 22.61 -1.54 -23.94
CA ALA A 241 22.19 -1.26 -25.30
C ALA A 241 23.08 -2.05 -26.25
N SER A 242 22.49 -3.03 -26.95
CA SER A 242 23.16 -3.77 -28.01
C SER A 242 23.68 -2.73 -28.99
N THR A 243 24.99 -2.51 -28.99
CA THR A 243 25.64 -1.68 -30.00
C THR A 243 25.24 -2.26 -31.35
N PRO A 244 24.71 -1.48 -32.32
CA PRO A 244 24.45 -1.99 -33.65
C PRO A 244 25.77 -2.53 -34.20
N GLY A 245 25.87 -3.85 -34.33
CA GLY A 245 27.01 -4.47 -34.97
C GLY A 245 27.12 -3.88 -36.36
N THR A 246 28.23 -3.21 -36.63
CA THR A 246 28.66 -2.90 -37.98
C THR A 246 28.66 -4.21 -38.76
N SER A 247 27.63 -4.39 -39.59
CA SER A 247 27.59 -5.41 -40.63
C SER A 247 28.70 -5.06 -41.62
N GLY A 248 29.92 -5.50 -41.28
CA GLY A 248 31.00 -5.63 -42.22
C GLY A 248 30.62 -6.75 -43.18
N SER A 249 29.99 -6.35 -44.28
CA SER A 249 29.80 -7.18 -45.46
C SER A 249 31.17 -7.59 -46.00
N ALA A 250 31.70 -8.71 -45.48
CA ALA A 250 32.83 -9.40 -46.07
C ALA A 250 32.26 -10.45 -47.04
N SER A 251 32.22 -10.07 -48.31
CA SER A 251 32.08 -10.97 -49.44
C SER A 251 33.38 -11.78 -49.58
N PRO A 252 33.33 -13.12 -49.71
CA PRO A 252 34.43 -13.86 -50.31
C PRO A 252 33.99 -14.41 -51.67
N ASN A 253 34.58 -13.83 -52.72
CA ASN A 253 34.51 -14.35 -54.07
C ASN A 253 35.30 -15.67 -54.16
N ALA A 254 34.75 -16.62 -54.91
CA ALA A 254 35.32 -17.94 -55.14
C ALA A 254 36.66 -17.87 -55.89
N GLY A 255 37.63 -18.68 -55.47
CA GLY A 255 38.91 -18.88 -56.15
C GLY A 255 39.43 -20.30 -55.88
N THR A 256 39.40 -21.11 -56.93
CA THR A 256 39.81 -22.51 -57.05
C THR A 256 41.30 -22.79 -56.79
N GLY A 257 41.63 -23.92 -56.14
CA GLY A 257 42.98 -24.53 -56.18
C GLY A 257 43.23 -25.58 -55.06
N PRO A 258 43.76 -26.79 -55.32
CA PRO A 258 43.55 -27.97 -54.47
C PRO A 258 44.73 -28.43 -53.59
N ARG A 259 44.41 -29.39 -52.68
CA ARG A 259 45.26 -30.44 -52.08
C ARG A 259 46.39 -30.00 -51.14
N SER A 260 46.30 -30.42 -49.87
CA SER A 260 47.06 -31.58 -49.36
C SER A 260 46.69 -31.93 -47.91
N SER A 261 46.65 -33.23 -47.68
CA SER A 261 46.34 -33.97 -46.46
C SER A 261 47.37 -33.77 -45.34
N ALA A 262 46.93 -33.76 -44.08
CA ALA A 262 47.45 -34.62 -42.99
C ALA A 262 46.83 -34.28 -41.63
N SER A 263 46.33 -35.31 -40.96
CA SER A 263 46.02 -35.44 -39.52
C SER A 263 47.29 -35.96 -38.79
N PRO A 264 47.35 -36.21 -37.45
CA PRO A 264 46.66 -35.69 -36.27
C PRO A 264 47.62 -35.29 -35.10
N SER A 265 47.01 -34.85 -33.97
CA SER A 265 47.41 -35.09 -32.55
C SER A 265 48.74 -34.56 -32.00
N ALA A 266 48.68 -33.70 -30.97
CA ALA A 266 49.45 -33.87 -29.73
C ALA A 266 49.01 -32.87 -28.65
N SER A 267 48.64 -33.41 -27.49
CA SER A 267 48.55 -32.72 -26.21
C SER A 267 49.91 -32.16 -25.78
N ALA A 268 49.94 -30.97 -25.20
CA ALA A 268 51.08 -30.51 -24.40
C ALA A 268 50.61 -29.59 -23.25
N THR A 269 50.57 -30.19 -22.08
CA THR A 269 50.59 -29.58 -20.76
C THR A 269 51.80 -28.65 -20.62
N GLY A 270 51.61 -27.46 -20.04
CA GLY A 270 52.74 -26.63 -19.66
C GLY A 270 52.38 -25.36 -18.90
N LYS A 271 53.13 -25.14 -17.82
CA LYS A 271 53.33 -23.90 -17.03
C LYS A 271 52.23 -23.53 -16.03
N ALA A 272 52.55 -22.94 -14.87
CA ALA A 272 53.81 -22.69 -14.17
C ALA A 272 53.44 -22.09 -12.81
N THR A 273 54.07 -22.62 -11.76
CA THR A 273 54.62 -21.93 -10.57
C THR A 273 54.25 -20.46 -10.31
N GLY A 274 53.74 -20.18 -9.09
CA GLY A 274 53.68 -18.83 -8.52
C GLY A 274 53.27 -18.84 -7.03
N LYS A 275 54.25 -19.04 -6.16
CA LYS A 275 54.19 -19.08 -4.69
C LYS A 275 54.23 -17.66 -4.13
N ALA A 276 53.33 -17.29 -3.21
CA ALA A 276 53.58 -16.24 -2.22
C ALA A 276 52.70 -16.43 -0.98
N THR A 277 53.34 -16.92 0.06
CA THR A 277 52.88 -17.01 1.45
C THR A 277 53.25 -15.70 2.15
N GLY A 278 52.32 -15.10 2.90
CA GLY A 278 52.58 -13.93 3.74
C GLY A 278 51.68 -13.96 4.97
N LYS A 279 52.27 -14.17 6.14
CA LYS A 279 51.64 -14.40 7.45
C LYS A 279 51.93 -13.20 8.35
N ALA A 280 50.88 -12.76 9.07
CA ALA A 280 50.84 -12.07 10.38
C ALA A 280 51.55 -10.71 10.58
N THR A 281 50.81 -9.76 11.19
CA THR A 281 51.18 -9.12 12.48
C THR A 281 50.00 -8.37 13.09
N ALA A 282 49.85 -8.51 14.41
CA ALA A 282 48.90 -7.78 15.26
C ALA A 282 49.42 -6.37 15.62
N SER A 283 48.50 -5.42 15.88
CA SER A 283 48.76 -4.26 16.76
C SER A 283 47.47 -3.56 17.20
N SER A 284 47.15 -3.75 18.48
CA SER A 284 46.93 -2.72 19.52
C SER A 284 46.07 -1.47 19.24
N SER A 285 45.02 -1.32 20.07
CA SER A 285 44.23 -0.10 20.34
C SER A 285 45.06 1.09 20.88
N PRO A 286 44.48 2.30 21.02
CA PRO A 286 43.75 2.63 22.26
C PRO A 286 42.50 3.54 22.11
N THR A 287 41.65 3.44 23.13
CA THR A 287 40.51 4.31 23.52
C THR A 287 40.91 5.76 23.81
N PRO A 288 39.92 6.68 23.82
CA PRO A 288 39.90 7.69 24.87
C PRO A 288 38.58 7.71 25.66
N THR A 289 38.74 7.58 26.97
CA THR A 289 37.81 7.94 28.05
C THR A 289 37.63 9.46 28.11
N THR A 290 36.40 9.94 28.34
CA THR A 290 36.19 11.28 28.93
C THR A 290 35.05 11.22 29.93
N LYS A 291 35.35 11.69 31.14
CA LYS A 291 34.55 11.64 32.36
C LYS A 291 34.26 13.07 32.80
N VAL A 292 33.16 13.24 33.55
CA VAL A 292 32.81 14.40 34.42
C VAL A 292 32.13 15.56 33.68
N LYS A 293 30.91 16.02 34.03
CA LYS A 293 30.60 16.72 35.30
C LYS A 293 29.11 16.71 35.65
N HIS A 294 28.81 16.24 36.87
CA HIS A 294 27.55 16.49 37.57
C HIS A 294 27.51 17.95 38.03
N SER A 295 26.37 18.61 37.86
CA SER A 295 26.04 19.86 38.58
C SER A 295 24.70 19.67 39.28
N LYS A 296 24.77 19.48 40.59
CA LYS A 296 23.66 19.40 41.52
C LYS A 296 23.49 20.80 42.13
N LYS A 297 22.29 21.38 42.02
CA LYS A 297 21.91 22.67 42.63
C LYS A 297 20.97 22.39 43.79
N SER A 298 21.36 22.83 44.98
CA SER A 298 20.55 22.91 46.21
C SER A 298 21.03 24.13 46.97
N ASP A 299 20.07 24.79 47.62
CA ASP A 299 20.04 26.15 48.18
C ASP A 299 19.91 27.30 47.16
#